data_AF-A0A953DUS2-F1
#
_entry.id   AF-A0A953DUS2-F1
#
_cell.length_a   1.000
_cell.length_b   1.000
_cell.length_c   1.000
_cell.angle_alpha   90.00
_cell.angle_beta   90.00
_cell.angle_gamma   90.00
#
_symmetry.space_group_name_H-M   'P 1'
#
loop_
_entity.id
_entity.type
_entity.pdbx_description
1 polymer ?
#
loop_
_entity_poly.entity_id
_entity_poly.type
_entity_poly.pdbx_seq_one_letter_code
_entity_poly.pdbx_strand_id
1 'polypeptide(L)'
;MYEDVTPGEVLRRIEASHEDVRAVYAYWLAKRGDRPMPRRADVDPMEIREYLPLVMLVDVTGDERRFVYRLVGTREVAERGHDPTGKAVGEAWFGGSRE
;
A
#
# COMPACT_ATOMS: atom_id res chain seq x y z
N MET A 1 -14.62 12.22 -2.50
CA MET A 1 -14.11 13.58 -2.20
C MET A 1 -12.89 13.37 -1.31
N TYR A 2 -11.67 13.43 -1.85
CA TYR A 2 -10.48 13.30 -1.00
C TYR A 2 -10.31 14.64 -0.27
N GLU A 3 -10.42 14.64 1.05
CA GLU A 3 -10.05 15.80 1.86
C GLU A 3 -8.57 16.14 1.56
N ASP A 4 -8.25 17.43 1.41
CA ASP A 4 -6.86 17.89 1.27
C ASP A 4 -6.12 17.63 2.59
N VAL A 5 -5.60 16.41 2.74
CA VAL A 5 -4.77 16.03 3.88
C VAL A 5 -3.43 16.74 3.73
N THR A 6 -3.22 17.76 4.57
CA THR A 6 -1.95 18.52 4.58
C THR A 6 -0.76 17.60 4.88
N PRO A 7 0.46 17.92 4.38
CA PRO A 7 1.65 17.16 4.72
C PRO A 7 1.87 16.97 6.23
N GLY A 8 1.57 18.00 7.03
CA GLY A 8 1.70 17.93 8.49
C GLY A 8 0.71 16.94 9.14
N GLU A 9 -0.49 16.79 8.57
CA GLU A 9 -1.47 15.79 9.04
C GLU A 9 -1.03 14.36 8.66
N VAL A 10 -0.48 14.16 7.45
CA VAL A 10 0.09 12.87 7.08
C VAL A 10 1.19 12.45 8.07
N LEU A 11 2.12 13.36 8.37
CA LEU A 11 3.22 13.08 9.30
C LEU A 11 2.70 12.70 10.69
N ARG A 12 1.74 13.44 11.24
CA ARG A 12 1.12 13.10 12.54
C ARG A 12 0.52 11.70 12.55
N ARG A 13 -0.19 11.31 11.47
CA ARG A 13 -0.78 9.97 11.34
C ARG A 13 0.29 8.88 11.29
N ILE A 14 1.38 9.11 10.54
CA ILE A 14 2.50 8.18 10.47
C ILE A 14 3.19 8.06 11.83
N GLU A 15 3.44 9.16 12.53
CA GLU A 15 4.07 9.16 13.86
C GLU A 15 3.25 8.39 14.90
N ALA A 16 1.92 8.47 14.82
CA ALA A 16 1.00 7.73 15.68
C ALA A 16 0.75 6.27 15.24
N SER A 17 1.30 5.84 14.11
CA SER A 17 1.09 4.49 13.56
C SER A 17 2.00 3.44 14.20
N HIS A 18 1.69 2.17 13.96
CA HIS A 18 2.53 1.02 14.31
C HIS A 18 3.98 1.21 13.82
N GLU A 19 4.95 0.64 14.54
CA GLU A 19 6.38 0.75 14.18
C GLU A 19 6.68 0.30 12.74
N ASP A 20 6.00 -0.76 12.27
CA ASP A 20 6.12 -1.24 10.89
C ASP A 20 5.75 -0.17 9.85
N VAL A 21 4.68 0.59 10.10
CA VAL A 21 4.25 1.68 9.19
C VAL A 21 5.31 2.77 9.16
N ARG A 22 5.87 3.13 10.31
CA ARG A 22 6.95 4.12 10.41
C ARG A 22 8.22 3.65 9.69
N ALA A 23 8.58 2.38 9.81
CA ALA A 23 9.73 1.79 9.13
C ALA A 23 9.56 1.76 7.61
N VAL A 24 8.42 1.29 7.11
CA VAL A 24 8.11 1.30 5.66
C VAL A 24 8.04 2.73 5.12
N TYR A 25 7.52 3.68 5.88
CA TYR A 25 7.52 5.09 5.48
C TYR A 25 8.93 5.68 5.42
N ALA A 26 9.81 5.36 6.38
CA ALA A 26 11.21 5.78 6.33
C ALA A 26 11.93 5.21 5.09
N TYR A 27 11.67 3.94 4.77
CA TYR A 27 12.14 3.32 3.54
C TYR A 27 11.62 4.04 2.29
N TRP A 28 10.33 4.35 2.24
CA TRP A 28 9.70 5.08 1.13
C TRP A 28 10.34 6.46 0.91
N LEU A 29 10.62 7.20 1.99
CA LEU A 29 11.32 8.48 1.94
C LEU A 29 12.75 8.32 1.40
N ALA A 30 13.48 7.30 1.85
CA ALA A 30 14.83 7.02 1.35
C ALA A 30 14.81 6.73 -0.16
N LYS A 31 13.84 5.95 -0.66
CA LYS A 31 13.75 5.60 -2.08
C LYS A 31 13.27 6.74 -2.97
N ARG A 32 12.39 7.62 -2.48
CA ARG A 32 11.91 8.75 -3.29
C ARG A 32 13.00 9.81 -3.50
N GLY A 33 13.87 10.04 -2.50
CA GLY A 33 14.81 11.16 -2.48
C GLY A 33 14.06 12.50 -2.52
N ASP A 34 14.40 13.35 -3.48
CA ASP A 34 13.74 14.65 -3.69
C ASP A 34 12.43 14.57 -4.49
N ARG A 35 12.04 13.37 -4.96
CA ARG A 35 10.83 13.17 -5.76
C ARG A 35 9.58 13.00 -4.88
N PRO A 36 8.37 13.23 -5.41
CA PRO A 36 7.13 13.00 -4.65
C PRO A 36 6.95 11.54 -4.18
N MET A 37 7.40 10.57 -4.98
CA MET A 37 7.32 9.13 -4.72
C MET A 37 8.48 8.37 -5.42
N PRO A 38 8.88 7.18 -4.93
CA PRO A 38 9.86 6.34 -5.61
C PRO A 38 9.30 5.83 -6.95
N ARG A 39 10.18 5.52 -7.91
CA ARG A 39 9.77 4.70 -9.06
C ARG A 39 9.64 3.26 -8.57
N ARG A 40 8.83 2.48 -9.30
CA ARG A 40 8.71 1.04 -9.06
C ARG A 40 10.08 0.34 -9.04
N ALA A 41 10.98 0.71 -9.95
CA ALA A 41 12.30 0.11 -10.05
C ALA A 41 13.25 0.48 -8.89
N ASP A 42 12.93 1.51 -8.10
CA ASP A 42 13.73 1.93 -6.94
C ASP A 42 13.40 1.10 -5.69
N VAL A 43 12.27 0.38 -5.70
CA VAL A 43 11.80 -0.45 -4.60
C VAL A 43 12.27 -1.89 -4.82
N ASP A 44 13.30 -2.30 -4.09
CA ASP A 44 13.68 -3.71 -3.98
C ASP A 44 12.89 -4.37 -2.84
N PRO A 45 12.00 -5.34 -3.15
CA PRO A 45 11.23 -6.05 -2.12
C PRO A 45 12.08 -6.72 -1.05
N MET A 46 13.34 -7.06 -1.36
CA MET A 46 14.23 -7.72 -0.41
C MET A 46 14.64 -6.80 0.74
N GLU A 47 14.65 -5.49 0.53
CA GLU A 47 14.99 -4.50 1.57
C GLU A 47 13.85 -4.32 2.59
N ILE A 48 12.64 -4.76 2.27
CA ILE A 48 11.44 -4.67 3.12
C ILE A 48 10.82 -6.06 3.36
N ARG A 49 11.64 -7.12 3.29
CA ARG A 49 11.20 -8.52 3.33
C ARG A 49 10.26 -8.83 4.50
N GLU A 50 10.55 -8.28 5.68
CA GLU A 50 9.77 -8.49 6.90
C GLU A 50 8.35 -7.91 6.82
N TYR A 51 8.15 -6.87 6.00
CA TYR A 51 6.87 -6.20 5.81
C TYR A 51 6.07 -6.77 4.64
N LEU A 52 6.68 -7.55 3.74
CA LEU A 52 6.00 -8.15 2.59
C LEU A 52 4.72 -8.94 2.91
N PRO A 53 4.58 -9.64 4.06
CA PRO A 53 3.32 -10.26 4.44
C PRO A 53 2.14 -9.30 4.60
N LEU A 54 2.38 -7.99 4.75
CA LEU A 54 1.40 -6.92 4.89
C LEU A 54 1.28 -6.02 3.65
N VAL A 55 2.05 -6.30 2.60
CA VAL A 55 2.08 -5.48 1.38
C VAL A 55 1.09 -6.02 0.35
N MET A 56 0.37 -5.10 -0.31
CA MET A 56 -0.46 -5.40 -1.49
C MET A 56 0.02 -4.61 -2.69
N LEU A 57 0.06 -5.25 -3.87
CA LEU A 57 0.27 -4.59 -5.15
C LEU A 57 -1.00 -4.67 -5.97
N VAL A 58 -1.39 -3.54 -6.56
CA VAL A 58 -2.56 -3.42 -7.42
C VAL A 58 -2.08 -2.95 -8.79
N ASP A 59 -2.44 -3.69 -9.83
CA ASP A 59 -2.26 -3.26 -11.21
C ASP A 59 -3.42 -2.35 -11.63
N VAL A 60 -3.10 -1.31 -12.41
CA VAL A 60 -4.09 -0.50 -13.13
C VAL A 60 -4.13 -1.04 -14.55
N THR A 61 -5.25 -1.66 -14.93
CA THR A 61 -5.39 -2.41 -16.19
C THR A 61 -6.39 -1.74 -17.13
N GLY A 62 -6.10 -1.77 -18.43
CA GLY A 62 -7.00 -1.36 -19.51
C GLY A 62 -7.40 0.11 -19.54
N ASP A 63 -8.49 0.38 -20.25
CA ASP A 63 -9.10 1.69 -20.41
C ASP A 63 -10.09 1.88 -19.25
N GLU A 64 -9.91 2.94 -18.46
CA GLU A 64 -10.68 3.27 -17.25
C GLU A 64 -10.45 2.38 -16.01
N ARG A 65 -9.45 2.75 -15.19
CA ARG A 65 -9.44 2.55 -13.71
C ARG A 65 -9.80 1.14 -13.22
N ARG A 66 -9.53 0.08 -13.98
CA ARG A 66 -9.71 -1.30 -13.49
C ARG A 66 -8.52 -1.67 -12.62
N PHE A 67 -8.77 -1.74 -11.32
CA PHE A 67 -7.79 -2.11 -10.31
C PHE A 67 -7.87 -3.62 -10.03
N VAL A 68 -6.77 -4.34 -10.21
CA VAL A 68 -6.68 -5.80 -9.96
C VAL A 68 -5.56 -6.07 -8.96
N TYR A 69 -5.83 -6.87 -7.93
CA TYR A 69 -4.77 -7.31 -7.01
C TYR A 69 -3.75 -8.19 -7.76
N ARG A 70 -2.52 -7.71 -7.86
CA ARG A 70 -1.41 -8.46 -8.46
C ARG A 70 -0.72 -9.36 -7.45
N LEU A 71 -0.57 -8.88 -6.22
CA LEU A 71 0.08 -9.57 -5.12
C LEU A 71 -0.57 -9.12 -3.82
N VAL A 72 -0.75 -10.08 -2.91
CA VAL A 72 -1.29 -9.84 -1.57
C VAL A 72 -0.41 -10.60 -0.58
N GLY A 73 0.09 -9.89 0.42
CA GLY A 73 0.93 -10.47 1.46
C GLY A 73 0.20 -11.55 2.26
N THR A 74 0.96 -12.54 2.76
CA THR A 74 0.38 -13.72 3.42
C THR A 74 -0.37 -13.41 4.71
N ARG A 75 0.01 -12.36 5.45
CA ARG A 75 -0.71 -11.93 6.65
C ARG A 75 -2.03 -11.26 6.27
N GLU A 76 -2.05 -10.44 5.22
CA GLU A 76 -3.30 -9.89 4.66
C GLU A 76 -4.26 -11.00 4.21
N VAL A 77 -3.76 -12.03 3.52
CA VAL A 77 -4.58 -13.19 3.13
C VAL A 77 -5.16 -13.91 4.35
N ALA A 78 -4.37 -14.07 5.41
CA ALA A 78 -4.81 -14.73 6.64
C ALA A 78 -5.91 -13.93 7.37
N GLU A 79 -5.73 -12.62 7.54
CA GLU A 79 -6.71 -11.72 8.19
C GLU A 79 -8.02 -11.64 7.42
N ARG A 80 -7.93 -11.67 6.08
CA ARG A 80 -9.09 -11.64 5.19
C ARG A 80 -9.86 -12.97 5.12
N GLY A 81 -9.19 -14.09 5.43
CA GLY A 81 -9.73 -15.44 5.32
C GLY A 81 -9.82 -15.99 3.89
N HIS A 82 -9.38 -15.22 2.88
CA HIS A 82 -9.28 -15.67 1.49
C HIS A 82 -8.22 -14.87 0.73
N ASP A 83 -7.64 -15.45 -0.32
CA ASP A 83 -6.70 -14.77 -1.22
C ASP A 83 -7.47 -14.00 -2.32
N PRO A 84 -7.37 -12.66 -2.41
CA PRO A 84 -8.01 -11.88 -3.46
C PRO A 84 -7.12 -11.67 -4.70
N THR A 85 -5.92 -12.27 -4.77
CA THR A 85 -5.02 -12.15 -5.92
C THR A 85 -5.73 -12.49 -7.23
N GLY A 86 -5.56 -11.64 -8.24
CA GLY A 86 -6.22 -11.73 -9.55
C GLY A 86 -7.65 -11.16 -9.61
N LYS A 87 -8.28 -10.83 -8.48
CA LYS A 87 -9.63 -10.26 -8.44
C LYS A 87 -9.61 -8.75 -8.59
N ALA A 88 -10.71 -8.19 -9.09
CA ALA A 88 -10.91 -6.75 -9.09
C ALA A 88 -11.04 -6.22 -7.66
N VAL A 89 -10.40 -5.09 -7.37
CA VAL A 89 -10.43 -4.47 -6.02
C VAL A 89 -11.87 -4.16 -5.60
N GLY A 90 -12.71 -3.69 -6.52
CA GLY A 90 -14.12 -3.41 -6.24
C GLY A 90 -14.95 -4.63 -5.83
N GLU A 91 -14.55 -5.84 -6.23
CA GLU A 91 -15.24 -7.09 -5.91
C GLU A 91 -14.71 -7.75 -4.63
N ALA A 92 -13.47 -7.41 -4.24
CA ALA A 92 -12.72 -8.12 -3.21
C ALA A 92 -12.03 -7.16 -2.24
N TRP A 93 -12.59 -6.00 -1.95
CA TRP A 93 -12.09 -5.10 -0.91
C TRP A 93 -12.33 -5.67 0.50
N PHE A 94 -11.60 -5.18 1.50
CA PHE A 94 -11.74 -5.60 2.91
C PHE A 94 -11.70 -4.37 3.81
N GLY A 95 -12.62 -4.31 4.77
CA GLY A 95 -12.76 -3.19 5.71
C GLY A 95 -13.55 -2.02 5.12
N GLY A 96 -14.57 -1.53 5.84
CA GLY A 96 -15.52 -0.53 5.35
C GLY A 96 -14.81 0.72 4.79
N SER A 97 -14.77 0.86 3.46
CA SER A 97 -14.37 2.14 2.87
C SER A 97 -15.50 3.12 3.12
N ARG A 98 -15.27 4.15 3.93
CA ARG A 98 -16.22 5.26 4.05
C ARG A 98 -16.25 5.97 2.69
N GLU A 99 -17.35 5.82 1.96
CA GLU A 99 -17.69 6.66 0.82
C GLU A 99 -17.89 8.13 1.24
#